data_AF-A0A6N7SPK9-F1
#
_entry.id   AF-A0A6N7SPK9-F1
#
_cell.length_a   1.000
_cell.length_b   1.000
_cell.length_c   1.000
_cell.angle_alpha   90.00
_cell.angle_beta   90.00
_cell.angle_gamma   90.00
#
_symmetry.space_group_name_H-M   'P 1'
#
loop_
_entity.id
_entity.type
_entity.pdbx_description
1 polymer ?
#
loop_
_entity_poly.entity_id
_entity_poly.type
_entity_poly.pdbx_seq_one_letter_code
_entity_poly.pdbx_strand_id
1 'polypeptide(L)'
;MLCCVSIVPPVLRKMIQRKIIQRYILNYYFLENETIRREMPMANYAIMRIEKRKLGAVGRICNHHERLKAEYKSNPDIDPSRTHLNYHIVEPTAKYRKAVLDRIEEVGAKRRKDSVVMQDCFVGGTPDWLKGKSVEEQRKYFDYAYRFFENNFKKENIISAVVHLDEATPHMHLCFVPITDKGRLSSKDIIGGPKGLVGWQDKFYEYMHEKYTDITRGTPAKVSHSEVIRRHIRKP
;
A
#
# COMPACT_ATOMS: atom_id res chain seq x y z
N MET A 1 27.12 -68.50 12.80
CA MET A 1 27.91 -67.55 11.98
C MET A 1 27.50 -66.15 12.43
N LEU A 2 28.16 -65.58 13.45
CA LEU A 2 29.34 -64.69 13.31
C LEU A 2 29.08 -63.63 12.22
N CYS A 3 29.02 -62.32 12.48
CA CYS A 3 29.89 -61.54 13.34
C CYS A 3 29.34 -60.12 13.60
N CYS A 4 29.65 -59.59 14.78
CA CYS A 4 29.84 -58.18 15.15
C CYS A 4 28.65 -57.21 15.12
N VAL A 5 27.89 -57.24 16.21
CA VAL A 5 27.52 -56.00 16.92
C VAL A 5 28.80 -55.41 17.52
N SER A 6 28.95 -54.07 17.47
CA SER A 6 30.06 -53.25 18.00
C SER A 6 31.19 -53.11 16.97
N ILE A 7 31.53 -51.92 16.45
CA ILE A 7 32.16 -50.83 17.20
C ILE A 7 31.67 -49.50 16.64
N VAL A 8 30.70 -48.89 17.32
CA VAL A 8 30.52 -47.44 17.27
C VAL A 8 30.99 -46.97 18.66
N PRO A 9 32.11 -46.22 18.77
CA PRO A 9 32.64 -45.80 20.06
C PRO A 9 31.55 -45.21 20.96
N PRO A 10 31.57 -45.41 22.29
CA PRO A 10 30.55 -44.89 23.20
C PRO A 10 30.27 -43.38 23.01
N VAL A 11 31.31 -42.64 22.59
CA VAL A 11 31.28 -41.22 22.23
C VAL A 11 30.46 -40.95 20.96
N LEU A 12 30.59 -41.81 19.94
CA LEU A 12 29.92 -41.67 18.64
C LEU A 12 28.43 -42.04 18.72
N ARG A 13 28.04 -42.98 19.61
CA ARG A 13 26.62 -43.32 19.88
C ARG A 13 25.88 -42.15 20.55
N LYS A 14 26.55 -41.43 21.47
CA LYS A 14 26.07 -40.17 22.05
C LYS A 14 26.02 -39.05 21.02
N MET A 15 26.95 -38.97 20.06
CA MET A 15 26.93 -37.96 19.00
C MET A 15 25.83 -38.19 17.96
N ILE A 16 25.53 -39.45 17.59
CA ILE A 16 24.45 -39.78 16.65
C ILE A 16 23.08 -39.56 17.32
N GLN A 17 22.89 -40.00 18.58
CA GLN A 17 21.69 -39.65 19.34
C GLN A 17 21.57 -38.13 19.52
N ARG A 18 22.65 -37.41 19.85
CA ARG A 18 22.63 -35.94 19.94
C ARG A 18 22.29 -35.29 18.60
N LYS A 19 22.88 -35.70 17.47
CA LYS A 19 22.56 -35.11 16.15
C LYS A 19 21.13 -35.40 15.70
N ILE A 20 20.62 -36.61 15.94
CA ILE A 20 19.22 -36.95 15.63
C ILE A 20 18.27 -36.17 16.53
N ILE A 21 18.53 -36.12 17.84
CA ILE A 21 17.75 -35.33 18.80
C ILE A 21 17.82 -33.85 18.46
N GLN A 22 19.00 -33.31 18.12
CA GLN A 22 19.16 -31.89 17.77
C GLN A 22 18.48 -31.56 16.44
N ARG A 23 18.42 -32.49 15.48
CA ARG A 23 17.66 -32.34 14.22
C ARG A 23 16.15 -32.47 14.44
N TYR A 24 15.70 -33.35 15.32
CA TYR A 24 14.30 -33.45 15.75
C TYR A 24 13.87 -32.21 16.53
N ILE A 25 14.70 -31.73 17.45
CA ILE A 25 14.48 -30.49 18.21
C ILE A 25 14.49 -29.28 17.28
N LEU A 26 15.44 -29.18 16.33
CA LEU A 26 15.42 -28.11 15.32
C LEU A 26 14.17 -28.18 14.45
N ASN A 27 13.74 -29.36 14.00
CA ASN A 27 12.50 -29.51 13.25
C ASN A 27 11.27 -29.21 14.09
N TYR A 28 11.25 -29.58 15.37
CA TYR A 28 10.14 -29.32 16.28
C TYR A 28 10.03 -27.83 16.58
N TYR A 29 11.15 -27.15 16.87
CA TYR A 29 11.20 -25.69 16.97
C TYR A 29 10.91 -25.00 15.63
N PHE A 30 11.32 -25.56 14.48
CA PHE A 30 11.03 -24.99 13.16
C PHE A 30 9.53 -25.11 12.82
N LEU A 31 8.92 -26.27 13.11
CA LEU A 31 7.50 -26.52 12.96
C LEU A 31 6.69 -25.69 13.97
N GLU A 32 7.07 -25.63 15.25
CA GLU A 32 6.45 -24.72 16.22
C GLU A 32 6.59 -23.25 15.80
N ASN A 33 7.73 -22.83 15.24
CA ASN A 33 7.88 -21.47 14.71
C ASN A 33 7.02 -21.22 13.44
N GLU A 34 6.75 -22.23 12.62
CA GLU A 34 5.77 -22.13 11.52
C GLU A 34 4.32 -22.09 12.03
N THR A 35 3.99 -22.87 13.06
CA THR A 35 2.66 -22.89 13.69
C THR A 35 2.40 -21.60 14.48
N ILE A 36 3.38 -21.10 15.23
CA ILE A 36 3.32 -19.80 15.93
C ILE A 36 3.25 -18.63 14.94
N ARG A 37 3.94 -18.71 13.78
CA ARG A 37 3.77 -17.73 12.69
C ARG A 37 2.38 -17.76 12.07
N ARG A 38 1.67 -18.88 12.14
CA ARG A 38 0.27 -19.01 11.68
C ARG A 38 -0.74 -18.54 12.73
N GLU A 39 -0.36 -18.45 14.01
CA GLU A 39 -1.25 -18.08 15.12
C GLU A 39 -1.16 -16.63 15.58
N MET A 40 -0.13 -15.87 15.16
CA MET A 40 -0.16 -14.41 15.36
C MET A 40 -1.14 -13.81 14.35
N PRO A 41 -2.22 -13.12 14.78
CA PRO A 41 -3.09 -12.42 13.84
C PRO A 41 -2.22 -11.45 13.04
N MET A 42 -2.17 -11.66 11.74
CA MET A 42 -1.47 -10.77 10.82
C MET A 42 -2.06 -9.37 11.02
N ALA A 43 -1.24 -8.42 11.46
CA ALA A 43 -1.70 -7.07 11.71
C ALA A 43 -2.34 -6.48 10.44
N ASN A 44 -3.51 -5.89 10.60
CA ASN A 44 -4.20 -5.21 9.49
C ASN A 44 -3.68 -3.77 9.41
N TYR A 45 -3.49 -3.26 8.20
CA TYR A 45 -2.98 -1.91 7.99
C TYR A 45 -3.92 -1.16 7.05
N ALA A 46 -4.18 0.11 7.34
CA ALA A 46 -4.61 1.05 6.31
C ALA A 46 -3.36 1.58 5.58
N ILE A 47 -3.39 1.51 4.26
CA ILE A 47 -2.25 1.82 3.39
C ILE A 47 -2.57 3.09 2.63
N MET A 48 -1.79 4.14 2.86
CA MET A 48 -1.80 5.35 2.04
C MET A 48 -0.40 5.62 1.48
N ARG A 49 -0.33 5.83 0.16
CA ARG A 49 0.89 6.24 -0.53
C ARG A 49 0.59 7.43 -1.42
N ILE A 50 1.53 8.37 -1.51
CA ILE A 50 1.36 9.60 -2.28
C ILE A 50 2.53 9.71 -3.26
N GLU A 51 2.20 9.77 -4.54
CA GLU A 51 3.16 9.94 -5.62
C GLU A 51 3.02 11.29 -6.30
N LYS A 52 4.16 11.96 -6.50
CA LYS A 52 4.23 13.26 -7.16
C LYS A 52 4.13 13.09 -8.67
N ARG A 53 3.23 13.80 -9.32
CA ARG A 53 3.07 13.78 -10.77
C ARG A 53 3.38 15.15 -11.40
N LYS A 54 4.30 15.16 -12.36
CA LYS A 54 4.53 16.28 -13.28
C LYS A 54 3.55 16.18 -14.44
N LEU A 55 3.30 17.31 -15.13
CA LEU A 55 2.27 17.40 -16.16
C LEU A 55 2.40 16.37 -17.30
N GLY A 56 3.63 15.98 -17.67
CA GLY A 56 3.88 14.96 -18.69
C GLY A 56 3.39 13.55 -18.31
N ALA A 57 3.34 13.22 -17.03
CA ALA A 57 2.90 11.91 -16.55
C ALA A 57 1.36 11.80 -16.42
N VAL A 58 0.67 12.93 -16.23
CA VAL A 58 -0.77 12.98 -15.90
C VAL A 58 -1.64 12.25 -16.92
N GLY A 59 -1.35 12.39 -18.22
CA GLY A 59 -2.14 11.71 -19.26
C GLY A 59 -2.05 10.19 -19.18
N ARG A 60 -0.87 9.65 -18.88
CA ARG A 60 -0.69 8.19 -18.70
C ARG A 60 -1.44 7.68 -17.47
N ILE A 61 -1.43 8.45 -16.39
CA ILE A 61 -2.15 8.13 -15.15
C ILE A 61 -3.66 8.12 -15.40
N CYS A 62 -4.19 9.16 -16.04
CA CYS A 62 -5.60 9.22 -16.45
C CYS A 62 -5.99 7.99 -17.27
N ASN A 63 -5.22 7.62 -18.29
CA ASN A 63 -5.54 6.44 -19.10
C ASN A 63 -5.49 5.12 -18.32
N HIS A 64 -4.75 5.06 -17.22
CA HIS A 64 -4.69 3.86 -16.38
C HIS A 64 -5.88 3.81 -15.42
N HIS A 65 -6.17 4.91 -14.72
CA HIS A 65 -7.28 5.01 -13.78
C HIS A 65 -8.64 4.85 -14.48
N GLU A 66 -8.82 5.56 -15.59
CA GLU A 66 -10.09 5.60 -16.33
C GLU A 66 -10.23 4.43 -17.33
N ARG A 67 -9.35 3.43 -17.26
CA ARG A 67 -9.35 2.22 -18.11
C ARG A 67 -9.45 2.48 -19.63
N LEU A 68 -8.86 3.57 -20.13
CA LEU A 68 -9.01 4.04 -21.52
C LEU A 68 -8.13 3.34 -22.57
N LYS A 69 -7.40 2.28 -22.22
CA LYS A 69 -6.59 1.52 -23.19
C LYS A 69 -7.21 0.16 -23.48
N ALA A 70 -7.20 -0.24 -24.75
CA ALA A 70 -7.71 -1.53 -25.20
C ALA A 70 -6.88 -2.72 -24.66
N GLU A 71 -5.58 -2.55 -24.47
CA GLU A 71 -4.69 -3.59 -23.93
C GLU A 71 -3.74 -3.01 -22.89
N TYR A 72 -3.77 -3.58 -21.68
CA TYR A 72 -2.78 -3.32 -20.63
C TYR A 72 -1.69 -4.41 -20.70
N LYS A 73 -0.84 -4.38 -21.74
CA LYS A 73 0.31 -5.31 -21.89
C LYS A 73 1.27 -5.31 -20.69
N SER A 74 1.17 -4.35 -19.78
CA SER A 74 2.07 -4.16 -18.64
C SER A 74 1.52 -4.62 -17.29
N ASN A 75 0.24 -5.03 -17.17
CA ASN A 75 -0.29 -5.51 -15.90
C ASN A 75 -1.22 -6.73 -16.13
N PRO A 76 -0.71 -7.96 -16.02
CA PRO A 76 -1.51 -9.18 -16.23
C PRO A 76 -2.60 -9.38 -15.17
N ASP A 77 -2.61 -8.57 -14.11
CA ASP A 77 -3.52 -8.70 -12.96
C ASP A 77 -4.85 -7.94 -13.12
N ILE A 78 -5.05 -7.21 -14.23
CA ILE A 78 -6.34 -6.55 -14.52
C ILE A 78 -7.27 -7.58 -15.15
N ASP A 79 -8.42 -7.79 -14.53
CA ASP A 79 -9.49 -8.64 -15.04
C ASP A 79 -10.57 -7.77 -15.73
N PRO A 80 -10.61 -7.72 -17.09
CA PRO A 80 -11.55 -6.88 -17.82
C PRO A 80 -13.01 -7.23 -17.54
N SER A 81 -13.29 -8.47 -17.15
CA SER A 81 -14.66 -8.90 -16.81
C SER A 81 -15.18 -8.19 -15.56
N ARG A 82 -14.28 -7.70 -14.68
CA ARG A 82 -14.62 -7.05 -13.41
C ARG A 82 -14.54 -5.53 -13.47
N THR A 83 -14.06 -4.93 -14.57
CA THR A 83 -13.92 -3.47 -14.70
C THR A 83 -15.23 -2.71 -14.50
N HIS A 84 -16.37 -3.31 -14.85
CA HIS A 84 -17.70 -2.73 -14.61
C HIS A 84 -18.06 -2.58 -13.11
N LEU A 85 -17.31 -3.21 -12.21
CA LEU A 85 -17.46 -3.09 -10.76
C LEU A 85 -16.70 -1.88 -10.20
N ASN A 86 -15.74 -1.32 -10.95
CA ASN A 86 -15.04 -0.11 -10.58
C ASN A 86 -16.05 1.05 -10.48
N TYR A 87 -15.78 1.99 -9.59
CA TYR A 87 -16.68 3.13 -9.40
C TYR A 87 -15.91 4.38 -8.96
N HIS A 88 -16.47 5.53 -9.30
CA HIS A 88 -15.97 6.81 -8.80
C HIS A 88 -16.72 7.25 -7.56
N ILE A 89 -15.98 7.74 -6.58
CA ILE A 89 -16.51 8.61 -5.52
C ILE A 89 -16.54 10.06 -6.01
N VAL A 90 -15.51 10.44 -6.78
CA VAL A 90 -15.46 11.73 -7.49
C VAL A 90 -15.13 11.45 -8.95
N GLU A 91 -16.08 11.79 -9.81
CA GLU A 91 -15.92 11.72 -11.27
C GLU A 91 -15.09 12.90 -11.77
N PRO A 92 -14.10 12.67 -12.66
CA PRO A 92 -13.35 13.76 -13.27
C PRO A 92 -14.22 14.57 -14.23
N THR A 93 -14.19 15.89 -14.10
CA THR A 93 -14.93 16.81 -15.00
C THR A 93 -14.40 16.80 -16.44
N ALA A 94 -13.14 16.41 -16.63
CA ALA A 94 -12.48 16.25 -17.90
C ALA A 94 -11.28 15.30 -17.75
N LYS A 95 -10.61 14.94 -18.85
CA LYS A 95 -9.32 14.25 -18.77
C LYS A 95 -8.39 14.98 -17.80
N TYR A 96 -7.69 14.22 -16.93
CA TYR A 96 -7.00 14.81 -15.78
C TYR A 96 -6.06 15.95 -16.14
N ARG A 97 -5.39 15.87 -17.29
CA ARG A 97 -4.49 16.94 -17.75
C ARG A 97 -5.23 18.27 -17.89
N LYS A 98 -6.43 18.27 -18.46
CA LYS A 98 -7.25 19.47 -18.61
C LYS A 98 -7.76 19.93 -17.24
N ALA A 99 -8.40 19.04 -16.47
CA ALA A 99 -8.93 19.38 -15.15
C ALA A 99 -7.87 19.98 -14.19
N VAL A 100 -6.65 19.44 -14.20
CA VAL A 100 -5.52 19.98 -13.42
C VAL A 100 -5.11 21.38 -13.89
N LEU A 101 -5.06 21.61 -15.20
CA LEU A 101 -4.68 22.92 -15.75
C LEU A 101 -5.75 23.96 -15.50
N ASP A 102 -7.02 23.61 -15.71
CA ASP A 102 -8.17 24.47 -15.43
C ASP A 102 -8.16 24.90 -13.96
N ARG A 103 -7.95 23.97 -13.02
CA ARG A 103 -7.89 24.29 -11.59
C ARG A 103 -6.71 25.21 -11.23
N ILE A 104 -5.55 25.03 -11.85
CA ILE A 104 -4.38 25.89 -11.65
C ILE A 104 -4.67 27.31 -12.16
N GLU A 105 -5.33 27.43 -13.31
CA GLU A 105 -5.71 28.69 -13.93
C GLU A 105 -6.80 29.42 -13.13
N GLU A 106 -7.82 28.70 -12.67
CA GLU A 106 -8.91 29.23 -11.83
C GLU A 106 -8.38 29.95 -10.57
N VAL A 107 -7.35 29.38 -9.94
CA VAL A 107 -6.73 29.97 -8.74
C VAL A 107 -5.66 31.03 -9.09
N GLY A 108 -5.32 31.20 -10.37
CA GLY A 108 -4.25 32.11 -10.82
C GLY A 108 -2.85 31.65 -10.38
N ALA A 109 -2.66 30.36 -10.12
CA ALA A 109 -1.42 29.84 -9.58
C ALA A 109 -0.31 29.77 -10.65
N LYS A 110 0.87 30.34 -10.35
CA LYS A 110 2.03 30.24 -11.25
C LYS A 110 2.55 28.79 -11.33
N ARG A 111 2.67 28.26 -12.55
CA ARG A 111 3.20 26.92 -12.85
C ARG A 111 4.54 27.01 -13.57
N ARG A 112 5.54 26.25 -13.09
CA ARG A 112 6.82 26.03 -13.78
C ARG A 112 6.80 24.71 -14.55
N LYS A 113 7.76 24.50 -15.47
CA LYS A 113 7.86 23.27 -16.28
C LYS A 113 8.01 22.01 -15.42
N ASP A 114 8.75 22.11 -14.32
CA ASP A 114 9.07 21.02 -13.41
C ASP A 114 8.11 20.92 -12.20
N SER A 115 7.11 21.80 -12.12
CA SER A 115 6.11 21.79 -11.06
C SER A 115 5.44 20.41 -10.94
N VAL A 116 5.30 19.95 -9.70
CA VAL A 116 4.36 18.88 -9.36
C VAL A 116 2.96 19.47 -9.45
N VAL A 117 2.19 19.01 -10.44
CA VAL A 117 0.86 19.56 -10.74
C VAL A 117 -0.27 18.72 -10.13
N MET A 118 0.03 17.47 -9.73
CA MET A 118 -0.95 16.53 -9.20
C MET A 118 -0.27 15.61 -8.20
N GLN A 119 -0.96 15.29 -7.11
CA GLN A 119 -0.66 14.15 -6.25
C GLN A 119 -1.56 13.00 -6.66
N ASP A 120 -0.96 11.83 -6.79
CA ASP A 120 -1.65 10.56 -7.04
C ASP A 120 -1.56 9.72 -5.78
N CYS A 121 -2.69 9.62 -5.07
CA CYS A 121 -2.81 8.96 -3.79
C CYS A 121 -3.37 7.56 -3.99
N PHE A 122 -2.59 6.55 -3.65
CA PHE A 122 -3.05 5.18 -3.52
C PHE A 122 -3.58 4.97 -2.10
N VAL A 123 -4.78 4.41 -2.00
CA VAL A 123 -5.40 4.00 -0.73
C VAL A 123 -5.82 2.54 -0.83
N GLY A 124 -5.40 1.73 0.13
CA GLY A 124 -5.79 0.33 0.24
C GLY A 124 -5.69 -0.16 1.67
N GLY A 125 -5.88 -1.46 1.87
CA GLY A 125 -5.71 -2.11 3.16
C GLY A 125 -4.81 -3.34 3.05
N THR A 126 -4.57 -4.01 4.18
CA THR A 126 -4.04 -5.39 4.15
C THR A 126 -4.90 -6.23 3.19
N PRO A 127 -4.31 -6.88 2.16
CA PRO A 127 -5.08 -7.48 1.07
C PRO A 127 -6.18 -8.45 1.52
N ASP A 128 -5.84 -9.42 2.36
CA ASP A 128 -6.79 -10.44 2.81
C ASP A 128 -7.87 -9.85 3.72
N TRP A 129 -7.50 -8.87 4.54
CA TRP A 129 -8.44 -8.14 5.40
C TRP A 129 -9.48 -7.36 4.61
N LEU A 130 -9.06 -6.67 3.55
CA LEU A 130 -9.97 -5.86 2.74
C LEU A 130 -10.83 -6.72 1.81
N LYS A 131 -10.26 -7.79 1.22
CA LYS A 131 -10.99 -8.76 0.40
C LYS A 131 -12.01 -9.57 1.19
N GLY A 132 -11.73 -9.86 2.47
CA GLY A 132 -12.63 -10.57 3.35
C GLY A 132 -13.90 -9.79 3.70
N LYS A 133 -13.97 -8.48 3.40
CA LYS A 133 -15.15 -7.64 3.61
C LYS A 133 -16.13 -7.75 2.44
N SER A 134 -17.42 -7.57 2.74
CA SER A 134 -18.46 -7.43 1.71
C SER A 134 -18.20 -6.20 0.82
N VAL A 135 -18.82 -6.16 -0.37
CA VAL A 135 -18.68 -5.03 -1.30
C VAL A 135 -19.17 -3.73 -0.64
N GLU A 136 -20.25 -3.78 0.13
CA GLU A 136 -20.80 -2.64 0.87
C GLU A 136 -19.83 -2.13 1.95
N GLU A 137 -19.15 -3.04 2.66
CA GLU A 137 -18.14 -2.67 3.65
C GLU A 137 -16.88 -2.09 3.02
N GLN A 138 -16.45 -2.63 1.87
CA GLN A 138 -15.36 -2.07 1.08
C GLN A 138 -15.73 -0.66 0.61
N ARG A 139 -16.95 -0.44 0.12
CA ARG A 139 -17.45 0.89 -0.25
C ARG A 139 -17.40 1.86 0.94
N LYS A 140 -17.95 1.46 2.08
CA LYS A 140 -17.90 2.25 3.33
C LYS A 140 -16.47 2.57 3.77
N TYR A 141 -15.52 1.67 3.54
CA TYR A 141 -14.11 1.88 3.84
C TYR A 141 -13.50 2.96 2.94
N PHE A 142 -13.70 2.86 1.63
CA PHE A 142 -13.16 3.85 0.69
C PHE A 142 -13.86 5.21 0.81
N ASP A 143 -15.16 5.24 1.06
CA ASP A 143 -15.90 6.50 1.31
C ASP A 143 -15.38 7.18 2.57
N TYR A 144 -15.15 6.41 3.64
CA TYR A 144 -14.57 6.95 4.87
C TYR A 144 -13.14 7.47 4.61
N ALA A 145 -12.31 6.69 3.94
CA ALA A 145 -10.97 7.13 3.56
C ALA A 145 -11.00 8.38 2.67
N TYR A 146 -11.95 8.52 1.74
CA TYR A 146 -12.12 9.70 0.90
C TYR A 146 -12.40 10.96 1.74
N ARG A 147 -13.23 10.87 2.80
CA ARG A 147 -13.52 12.02 3.69
C ARG A 147 -12.26 12.58 4.35
N PHE A 148 -11.26 11.74 4.64
CA PHE A 148 -9.97 12.22 5.10
C PHE A 148 -9.34 13.20 4.09
N PHE A 149 -9.33 12.86 2.80
CA PHE A 149 -8.75 13.72 1.77
C PHE A 149 -9.58 14.99 1.55
N GLU A 150 -10.90 14.87 1.52
CA GLU A 150 -11.81 16.00 1.37
C GLU A 150 -11.60 17.04 2.48
N ASN A 151 -11.51 16.58 3.73
CA ASN A 151 -11.30 17.45 4.90
C ASN A 151 -9.91 18.12 4.91
N ASN A 152 -8.89 17.48 4.33
CA ASN A 152 -7.51 17.96 4.41
C ASN A 152 -7.02 18.71 3.16
N PHE A 153 -7.59 18.45 1.98
CA PHE A 153 -7.11 19.00 0.70
C PHE A 153 -8.13 19.87 -0.03
N LYS A 154 -9.32 20.03 0.52
CA LYS A 154 -10.49 20.71 -0.06
C LYS A 154 -11.04 19.99 -1.28
N LYS A 155 -12.36 19.93 -1.36
CA LYS A 155 -13.08 19.22 -2.41
C LYS A 155 -12.74 19.75 -3.80
N GLU A 156 -12.63 21.07 -3.95
CA GLU A 156 -12.37 21.73 -5.24
C GLU A 156 -10.99 21.38 -5.84
N ASN A 157 -10.06 20.89 -5.03
CA ASN A 157 -8.73 20.48 -5.51
C ASN A 157 -8.68 19.01 -5.93
N ILE A 158 -9.70 18.20 -5.56
CA ILE A 158 -9.77 16.78 -5.90
C ILE A 158 -10.32 16.66 -7.34
N ILE A 159 -9.54 16.02 -8.20
CA ILE A 159 -9.85 15.84 -9.62
C ILE A 159 -10.60 14.54 -9.87
N SER A 160 -10.20 13.46 -9.19
CA SER A 160 -10.84 12.15 -9.32
C SER A 160 -10.56 11.32 -8.08
N ALA A 161 -11.51 10.48 -7.71
CA ALA A 161 -11.35 9.41 -6.73
C ALA A 161 -12.04 8.16 -7.27
N VAL A 162 -11.26 7.23 -7.82
CA VAL A 162 -11.75 5.99 -8.42
C VAL A 162 -11.33 4.78 -7.61
N VAL A 163 -12.24 3.84 -7.44
CA VAL A 163 -12.00 2.56 -6.76
C VAL A 163 -11.91 1.46 -7.81
N HIS A 164 -10.76 0.78 -7.86
CA HIS A 164 -10.53 -0.38 -8.70
C HIS A 164 -10.80 -1.66 -7.92
N LEU A 165 -11.76 -2.44 -8.41
CA LEU A 165 -12.09 -3.78 -7.94
C LEU A 165 -11.65 -4.86 -8.94
N ASP A 166 -11.20 -4.47 -10.12
CA ASP A 166 -10.76 -5.33 -11.21
C ASP A 166 -9.30 -5.79 -11.13
N GLU A 167 -8.58 -5.41 -10.07
CA GLU A 167 -7.20 -5.81 -9.81
C GLU A 167 -7.09 -6.83 -8.66
N ALA A 168 -5.85 -7.27 -8.39
CA ALA A 168 -5.56 -8.27 -7.37
C ALA A 168 -6.09 -7.91 -5.98
N THR A 169 -6.15 -6.63 -5.60
CA THR A 169 -6.69 -6.17 -4.31
C THR A 169 -7.51 -4.90 -4.53
N PRO A 170 -8.71 -4.76 -3.93
CA PRO A 170 -9.45 -3.51 -3.95
C PRO A 170 -8.59 -2.33 -3.50
N HIS A 171 -8.55 -1.25 -4.29
CA HIS A 171 -7.84 -0.04 -3.92
C HIS A 171 -8.43 1.18 -4.60
N MET A 172 -8.18 2.35 -4.01
CA MET A 172 -8.61 3.64 -4.52
C MET A 172 -7.42 4.45 -5.00
N HIS A 173 -7.57 5.06 -6.18
CA HIS A 173 -6.72 6.13 -6.66
C HIS A 173 -7.43 7.47 -6.49
N LEU A 174 -6.81 8.38 -5.74
CA LEU A 174 -7.31 9.73 -5.54
C LEU A 174 -6.31 10.75 -6.06
N CYS A 175 -6.72 11.55 -7.03
CA CYS A 175 -5.89 12.57 -7.65
C CYS A 175 -6.33 13.96 -7.22
N PHE A 176 -5.39 14.78 -6.73
CA PHE A 176 -5.66 16.18 -6.38
C PHE A 176 -4.55 17.14 -6.80
N VAL A 177 -4.90 18.42 -7.01
CA VAL A 177 -3.96 19.50 -7.32
C VAL A 177 -3.45 20.11 -6.01
N PRO A 178 -2.13 20.16 -5.75
CA PRO A 178 -1.59 20.65 -4.48
C PRO A 178 -1.58 22.19 -4.43
N ILE A 179 -2.77 22.79 -4.30
CA ILE A 179 -2.98 24.23 -4.12
C ILE A 179 -2.99 24.56 -2.63
N THR A 180 -2.15 25.51 -2.21
CA THR A 180 -2.12 26.01 -0.82
C THR A 180 -3.26 26.98 -0.56
N ASP A 181 -3.55 27.26 0.72
CA ASP A 181 -4.53 28.27 1.11
C ASP A 181 -4.23 29.67 0.57
N LYS A 182 -2.96 29.95 0.26
CA LYS A 182 -2.51 31.20 -0.37
C LYS A 182 -2.60 31.18 -1.90
N GLY A 183 -3.30 30.20 -2.49
CA GLY A 183 -3.49 30.06 -3.93
C GLY A 183 -2.22 29.68 -4.71
N ARG A 184 -1.22 29.04 -4.07
CA ARG A 184 0.02 28.65 -4.74
C ARG A 184 0.01 27.16 -5.07
N LEU A 185 0.50 26.81 -6.25
CA LEU A 185 0.80 25.42 -6.60
C LEU A 185 2.09 24.96 -5.90
N SER A 186 1.97 24.19 -4.81
CA SER A 186 3.12 23.75 -4.02
C SER A 186 2.90 22.40 -3.33
N SER A 187 3.39 21.33 -3.96
CA SER A 187 3.47 20.01 -3.33
C SER A 187 4.28 20.02 -2.02
N LYS A 188 5.33 20.84 -1.92
CA LYS A 188 6.19 20.88 -0.74
C LYS A 188 5.43 21.42 0.47
N ASP A 189 4.65 22.47 0.28
CA ASP A 189 3.95 23.13 1.39
C ASP A 189 2.77 22.28 1.88
N ILE A 190 2.08 21.58 0.97
CA ILE A 190 0.98 20.67 1.31
C ILE A 190 1.48 19.36 1.94
N ILE A 191 2.49 18.72 1.33
CA ILE A 191 2.92 17.36 1.76
C ILE A 191 4.05 17.39 2.79
N GLY A 192 4.86 18.46 2.84
CA GLY A 192 5.98 18.57 3.79
C GLY A 192 7.19 17.70 3.48
N GLY A 193 7.30 17.15 2.26
CA GLY A 193 8.41 16.27 1.86
C GLY A 193 8.44 14.95 2.63
N PRO A 194 9.61 14.29 2.78
CA PRO A 194 9.70 12.99 3.43
C PRO A 194 9.24 12.96 4.89
N LYS A 195 9.50 14.03 5.67
CA LYS A 195 9.03 14.13 7.05
C LYS A 195 7.51 14.31 7.10
N GLY A 196 6.96 15.17 6.25
CA GLY A 196 5.52 15.37 6.19
C GLY A 196 4.76 14.13 5.70
N LEU A 197 5.33 13.31 4.82
CA LEU A 197 4.75 12.02 4.43
C LEU A 197 4.55 11.06 5.61
N VAL A 198 5.48 11.03 6.58
CA VAL A 198 5.31 10.23 7.81
C VAL A 198 4.12 10.76 8.61
N GLY A 199 4.07 12.06 8.84
CA GLY A 199 2.95 12.69 9.55
C GLY A 199 1.60 12.51 8.84
N TRP A 200 1.57 12.52 7.51
CA TRP A 200 0.36 12.21 6.73
C TRP A 200 -0.10 10.77 6.92
N GLN A 201 0.83 9.81 6.96
CA GLN A 201 0.49 8.42 7.26
C GLN A 201 0.02 8.23 8.70
N ASP A 202 0.58 8.98 9.66
CA ASP A 202 0.15 8.96 11.07
C ASP A 202 -1.29 9.48 11.19
N LYS A 203 -1.56 10.67 10.62
CA LYS A 203 -2.91 11.26 10.58
C LYS A 203 -3.93 10.37 9.87
N PHE A 204 -3.54 9.77 8.75
CA PHE A 204 -4.42 8.86 8.01
C PHE A 204 -4.74 7.61 8.84
N TYR A 205 -3.73 7.04 9.51
CA TYR A 205 -3.95 5.93 10.42
C TYR A 205 -4.90 6.31 11.57
N GLU A 206 -4.63 7.42 12.26
CA GLU A 206 -5.47 7.90 13.37
C GLU A 206 -6.92 8.03 12.93
N TYR A 207 -7.17 8.71 11.81
CA TYR A 207 -8.50 8.89 11.26
C TYR A 207 -9.19 7.56 10.91
N MET A 208 -8.47 6.64 10.24
CA MET A 208 -9.04 5.34 9.86
C MET A 208 -9.29 4.45 11.09
N HIS A 209 -8.46 4.55 12.12
CA HIS A 209 -8.54 3.74 13.33
C HIS A 209 -9.76 4.10 14.19
N GLU A 210 -10.28 5.33 14.10
CA GLU A 210 -11.54 5.74 14.75
C GLU A 210 -12.71 4.82 14.38
N LYS A 211 -12.73 4.31 13.14
CA LYS A 211 -13.81 3.44 12.63
C LYS A 211 -13.40 1.98 12.50
N TYR A 212 -12.12 1.72 12.20
CA TYR A 212 -11.57 0.39 11.97
C TYR A 212 -10.51 0.10 13.03
N THR A 213 -10.95 -0.19 14.26
CA THR A 213 -10.07 -0.34 15.43
C THR A 213 -9.13 -1.54 15.36
N ASP A 214 -9.38 -2.47 14.44
CA ASP A 214 -8.57 -3.64 14.16
C ASP A 214 -7.38 -3.38 13.23
N ILE A 215 -7.21 -2.15 12.73
CA ILE A 215 -6.01 -1.73 11.99
C ILE A 215 -4.92 -1.22 12.93
N THR A 216 -3.68 -1.46 12.55
CA THR A 216 -2.44 -1.01 13.22
C THR A 216 -1.69 -0.02 12.34
N ARG A 217 -0.88 0.84 12.95
CA ARG A 217 0.00 1.76 12.24
C ARG A 217 1.16 1.00 11.58
N GLY A 218 1.34 1.18 10.27
CA GLY A 218 2.49 0.61 9.56
C GLY A 218 3.83 1.18 10.04
N THR A 219 4.88 0.37 10.08
CA THR A 219 6.22 0.82 10.50
C THR A 219 6.86 1.74 9.43
N PRO A 220 7.51 2.86 9.81
CA PRO A 220 8.17 3.74 8.86
C PRO A 220 9.21 3.03 7.98
N ALA A 221 9.29 3.42 6.71
CA ALA A 221 10.14 2.74 5.71
C ALA A 221 11.63 2.67 6.07
N LYS A 222 12.16 3.65 6.82
CA LYS A 222 13.56 3.63 7.28
C LYS A 222 13.83 2.50 8.27
N VAL A 223 12.86 2.25 9.15
CA VAL A 223 12.95 1.18 10.15
C VAL A 223 12.75 -0.16 9.45
N SER A 224 11.74 -0.27 8.58
CA SER A 224 11.49 -1.52 7.84
C SER A 224 12.65 -1.90 6.91
N HIS A 225 13.28 -0.95 6.20
CA HIS A 225 14.47 -1.25 5.39
C HIS A 225 15.63 -1.73 6.27
N SER A 226 15.87 -1.10 7.42
CA SER A 226 16.92 -1.53 8.34
C SER A 226 16.66 -2.91 8.94
N GLU A 227 15.41 -3.26 9.21
CA GLU A 227 14.98 -4.57 9.70
C GLU A 227 15.06 -5.64 8.61
N VAL A 228 14.67 -5.32 7.38
CA VAL A 228 14.81 -6.21 6.21
C VAL A 228 16.28 -6.48 5.92
N ILE A 229 17.13 -5.46 5.97
CA ILE A 229 18.59 -5.59 5.82
C ILE A 229 19.16 -6.44 6.96
N ARG A 230 18.80 -6.17 8.23
CA ARG A 230 19.23 -7.00 9.37
C ARG A 230 18.77 -8.45 9.27
N ARG A 231 17.55 -8.71 8.76
CA ARG A 231 17.04 -10.06 8.50
C ARG A 231 17.76 -10.77 7.35
N HIS A 232 18.21 -10.03 6.33
CA HIS A 232 19.03 -10.60 5.25
C HIS A 232 20.46 -10.89 5.70
N ILE A 233 21.05 -10.05 6.57
CA ILE A 233 22.41 -10.25 7.11
C ILE A 233 22.46 -11.36 8.17
N ARG A 234 21.34 -11.64 8.86
CA ARG A 234 21.23 -12.71 9.87
C ARG A 234 20.80 -14.08 9.31
N LYS A 235 20.76 -14.27 7.99
CA LYS A 235 20.64 -15.63 7.44
C LYS A 235 22.01 -16.33 7.60
N PRO A 236 22.12 -17.41 8.40
CA PRO A 236 23.34 -18.20 8.47
C PRO A 236 23.61 -18.94 7.15
#